data_AF-A0A2V9RP86-F1
#
_entry.id   AF-A0A2V9RP86-F1
#
_cell.length_a   1.000
_cell.length_b   1.000
_cell.length_c   1.000
_cell.angle_alpha   90.00
_cell.angle_beta   90.00
_cell.angle_gamma   90.00
#
_symmetry.space_group_name_H-M   'P 1'
#
loop_
_entity.id
_entity.type
_entity.pdbx_description
1 polymer ?
#
loop_
_entity_poly.entity_id
_entity_poly.type
_entity_poly.pdbx_seq_one_letter_code
_entity_poly.pdbx_strand_id
1 'polypeptide(L)'
;MKKSSRLLWLALVGLALLLEIDFSAAQSQVTSKSVTKKPAILWVPAELKWTDIPNVKGAKQAILWGDPNKGAHGVFVKLPAERKLLNRPL
;
A
#
# COMPACT_ATOMS: atom_id res chain seq x y z
N MET A 1 29.42 41.68 39.71
CA MET A 1 28.28 41.24 38.88
C MET A 1 28.80 40.41 37.70
N LYS A 2 28.95 39.08 37.82
CA LYS A 2 29.45 38.20 36.72
C LYS A 2 29.10 36.70 36.86
N LYS A 3 28.62 36.25 38.03
CA LYS A 3 28.27 34.83 38.27
C LYS A 3 26.86 34.49 37.81
N SER A 4 25.88 35.39 37.98
CA SER A 4 24.49 35.20 37.54
C SER A 4 24.33 35.08 36.02
N SER A 5 25.19 35.73 35.22
CA SER A 5 25.15 35.66 33.75
C SER A 5 25.65 34.31 33.21
N ARG A 6 26.59 33.64 33.88
CA ARG A 6 27.06 32.29 33.49
C ARG A 6 26.06 31.20 33.84
N LEU A 7 25.34 31.36 34.96
CA LEU A 7 24.23 30.47 35.32
C LEU A 7 23.02 30.67 34.40
N LEU A 8 22.70 31.90 33.99
CA LEU A 8 21.66 32.17 33.00
C LEU A 8 22.01 31.60 31.63
N TRP A 9 23.28 31.63 31.23
CA TRP A 9 23.74 31.08 29.96
C TRP A 9 23.71 29.54 29.93
N LEU A 10 24.09 28.89 31.03
CA LEU A 10 24.00 27.42 31.16
C LEU A 10 22.55 26.93 31.20
N ALA A 11 21.64 27.68 31.82
CA ALA A 11 20.20 27.35 31.82
C ALA A 11 19.57 27.49 30.42
N LEU A 12 19.99 28.48 29.63
CA LEU A 12 19.53 28.69 28.25
C LEU A 12 20.04 27.62 27.28
N VAL A 13 21.30 27.19 27.41
CA VAL A 13 21.86 26.07 26.62
C VAL A 13 21.23 24.74 27.02
N GLY A 14 20.95 24.51 28.30
CA GLY A 14 20.25 23.31 28.77
C GLY A 14 18.80 23.21 28.30
N LEU A 15 18.10 24.33 28.15
CA LEU A 15 16.71 24.35 27.66
C LEU A 15 16.61 24.18 26.14
N ALA A 16 17.65 24.58 25.38
CA ALA A 16 17.72 24.32 23.94
C ALA A 16 18.01 22.84 23.61
N LEU A 17 18.79 22.16 24.45
CA LEU A 17 19.12 20.73 24.28
C LEU A 17 17.98 19.75 24.57
N LEU A 18 16.86 20.20 25.17
CA LEU A 18 15.69 19.37 25.41
C LEU A 18 14.60 19.46 24.32
N LEU A 19 14.74 20.34 23.32
CA LEU A 19 13.71 20.61 22.31
C LEU A 19 13.98 19.99 20.92
N GLU A 20 15.09 19.27 20.73
CA GLU A 20 15.50 18.77 19.40
C GLU A 20 15.48 17.24 19.24
N ILE A 21 14.81 16.49 20.12
CA ILE A 21 14.80 15.01 20.05
C ILE A 21 13.70 14.47 19.11
N ASP A 22 12.72 15.28 18.71
CA ASP A 22 11.53 14.76 17.99
C ASP A 22 11.61 14.76 16.45
N PHE A 23 12.77 15.06 15.84
CA PHE A 23 12.93 15.01 14.38
C PHE A 23 13.99 14.01 13.90
N SER A 24 14.05 12.82 14.51
CA SER A 24 14.85 11.72 13.96
C SER A 24 14.24 10.33 14.26
N ALA A 25 12.91 10.22 14.21
CA ALA A 25 12.22 8.92 14.25
C ALA A 25 11.21 8.73 13.09
N ALA A 26 11.15 9.68 12.15
CA ALA A 26 10.34 9.57 10.93
C ALA A 26 11.13 9.05 9.72
N GLN A 27 12.35 8.52 9.92
CA GLN A 27 12.90 7.61 8.94
C GLN A 27 12.17 6.29 9.13
N SER A 28 11.00 6.20 8.50
CA SER A 28 10.30 4.96 8.25
C SER A 28 11.34 4.01 7.65
N GLN A 29 11.88 3.15 8.50
CA GLN A 29 12.48 1.92 8.08
C GLN A 29 11.33 1.19 7.42
N VAL A 30 11.21 1.40 6.11
CA VAL A 30 10.60 0.43 5.22
C VAL A 30 11.50 -0.78 5.38
N THR A 31 11.22 -1.54 6.44
CA THR A 31 11.64 -2.91 6.58
C THR A 31 11.04 -3.55 5.35
N SER A 32 11.84 -3.60 4.29
CA SER A 32 11.63 -4.47 3.18
C SER A 32 11.64 -5.86 3.80
N LYS A 33 10.47 -6.27 4.29
CA LYS A 33 10.16 -7.67 4.51
C LYS A 33 10.63 -8.32 3.24
N SER A 34 11.73 -9.07 3.34
CA SER A 34 12.19 -9.97 2.31
C SER A 34 10.95 -10.75 1.89
N VAL A 35 10.38 -10.36 0.75
CA VAL A 35 9.25 -11.08 0.18
C VAL A 35 9.91 -12.36 -0.28
N THR A 36 9.84 -13.40 0.55
CA THR A 36 10.08 -14.77 0.14
C THR A 36 9.25 -14.94 -1.12
N LYS A 37 9.92 -14.94 -2.28
CA LYS A 37 9.26 -14.99 -3.58
C LYS A 37 8.52 -16.31 -3.59
N LYS A 38 7.20 -16.25 -3.40
CA LYS A 38 6.34 -17.41 -3.59
C LYS A 38 6.60 -17.92 -5.01
N PRO A 39 6.67 -19.24 -5.23
CA PRO A 39 6.84 -19.79 -6.55
C PRO A 39 5.77 -19.19 -7.49
N ALA A 40 6.18 -18.79 -8.68
CA ALA A 40 5.25 -18.27 -9.67
C ALA A 40 4.26 -19.38 -10.03
N ILE A 41 2.96 -19.08 -9.93
CA ILE A 41 1.89 -20.01 -10.32
C ILE A 41 1.55 -19.73 -11.77
N LEU A 42 1.75 -20.73 -12.62
CA LEU A 42 1.35 -20.68 -14.02
C LEU A 42 -0.05 -21.32 -14.15
N TRP A 43 -0.97 -20.60 -14.80
CA TRP A 43 -2.35 -21.05 -15.01
C TRP A 43 -2.56 -21.37 -16.47
N VAL A 44 -3.06 -22.56 -16.76
CA VAL A 44 -3.47 -22.93 -18.13
C VAL A 44 -4.90 -22.43 -18.36
N PRO A 45 -5.25 -21.88 -19.55
CA PRO A 45 -6.59 -21.33 -19.79
C PRO A 45 -7.75 -22.28 -19.50
N ALA A 46 -7.54 -23.59 -19.67
CA ALA A 46 -8.54 -24.63 -19.41
C ALA A 46 -8.85 -24.82 -17.91
N GLU A 47 -7.95 -24.39 -17.02
CA GLU A 47 -8.10 -24.52 -15.56
C GLU A 47 -8.90 -23.36 -14.95
N LEU A 48 -9.13 -22.30 -15.72
CA LEU A 48 -9.82 -21.10 -15.26
C LEU A 48 -11.33 -21.32 -15.15
N LYS A 49 -11.85 -21.19 -13.93
CA LYS A 49 -13.28 -21.27 -13.63
C LYS A 49 -13.95 -19.91 -13.82
N TRP A 50 -14.52 -19.70 -15.00
CA TRP A 50 -15.25 -18.49 -15.33
C TRP A 50 -16.66 -18.53 -14.75
N THR A 51 -16.97 -17.53 -13.92
CA THR A 51 -18.30 -17.30 -13.32
C THR A 51 -18.82 -15.95 -13.75
N ASP A 52 -20.13 -15.78 -13.83
CA ASP A 52 -20.72 -14.49 -14.16
C ASP A 52 -20.54 -13.50 -13.00
N ILE A 53 -20.21 -12.25 -13.33
CA ILE A 53 -20.10 -11.19 -12.33
C ILE A 53 -21.51 -10.67 -12.03
N PRO A 54 -21.95 -10.66 -10.76
CA PRO A 54 -23.26 -10.13 -10.42
C PRO A 54 -23.36 -8.66 -10.82
N ASN A 55 -24.52 -8.25 -11.33
CA ASN A 55 -24.83 -6.87 -11.76
C ASN A 55 -24.02 -6.34 -12.96
N VAL A 56 -23.19 -7.16 -13.63
CA VAL A 56 -22.46 -6.75 -14.84
C VAL A 56 -22.79 -7.71 -15.98
N LYS A 57 -23.78 -7.34 -16.81
CA LYS A 57 -24.25 -8.17 -17.92
C LYS A 57 -23.12 -8.48 -18.90
N GLY A 58 -22.91 -9.77 -19.18
CA GLY A 58 -21.90 -10.25 -20.13
C GLY A 58 -20.46 -10.23 -19.63
N ALA A 59 -20.21 -9.80 -18.38
CA ALA A 59 -18.90 -9.91 -17.78
C ALA A 59 -18.75 -11.22 -17.01
N LYS A 60 -17.56 -11.82 -17.13
CA LYS A 60 -17.19 -13.05 -16.41
C LYS A 60 -15.92 -12.81 -15.62
N GLN A 61 -15.77 -13.51 -14.50
CA GLN A 61 -14.55 -13.50 -13.69
C GLN A 61 -14.04 -14.90 -13.43
N ALA A 62 -12.72 -15.05 -13.33
CA ALA A 62 -12.06 -16.27 -12.90
C ALA A 62 -11.11 -15.94 -11.73
N ILE A 63 -11.40 -16.47 -10.55
CA ILE A 63 -10.59 -16.26 -9.34
C ILE A 63 -9.35 -17.15 -9.45
N LEU A 64 -8.17 -16.55 -9.30
CA LEU A 64 -6.88 -17.24 -9.34
C LEU A 64 -6.46 -17.67 -7.94
N TRP A 65 -6.53 -16.76 -6.97
CA TRP A 65 -6.13 -17.01 -5.59
C TRP A 65 -6.81 -16.04 -4.64
N GLY A 66 -6.92 -16.42 -3.37
CA GLY A 66 -7.56 -15.63 -2.33
C GLY A 66 -9.09 -15.68 -2.39
N ASP A 67 -9.72 -14.84 -1.56
CA ASP A 67 -11.16 -14.68 -1.49
C ASP A 67 -11.50 -13.19 -1.72
N PRO A 68 -12.24 -12.86 -2.80
CA PRO A 68 -12.65 -11.50 -3.11
C PRO A 68 -13.37 -10.76 -1.97
N ASN A 69 -14.02 -11.50 -1.06
CA ASN A 69 -14.79 -10.91 0.05
C ASN A 69 -13.98 -10.73 1.33
N LYS A 70 -12.79 -11.35 1.44
CA LYS A 70 -12.01 -11.39 2.70
C LYS A 70 -10.68 -10.66 2.64
N GLY A 71 -10.18 -10.29 1.46
CA GLY A 71 -8.95 -9.51 1.36
C GLY A 71 -8.24 -9.66 0.02
N ALA A 72 -6.91 -9.63 0.07
CA ALA A 72 -6.06 -9.70 -1.11
C ALA A 72 -6.36 -10.96 -1.94
N HIS A 73 -6.63 -10.76 -3.22
CA HIS A 73 -6.98 -11.82 -4.16
C HIS A 73 -6.50 -11.45 -5.56
N GLY A 74 -6.39 -12.47 -6.42
CA GLY A 74 -6.12 -12.32 -7.85
C GLY A 74 -7.30 -12.84 -8.66
N VAL A 75 -7.71 -12.07 -9.67
CA VAL A 75 -8.86 -12.41 -10.52
C VAL A 75 -8.62 -11.96 -11.96
N PHE A 76 -9.01 -12.77 -12.93
CA PHE A 76 -9.17 -12.33 -14.32
C PHE A 76 -10.59 -11.90 -14.57
N VAL A 77 -10.77 -10.80 -15.30
CA VAL A 77 -12.09 -10.26 -15.66
C VAL A 77 -12.19 -10.18 -17.18
N LYS A 78 -13.19 -10.87 -17.73
CA LYS A 78 -13.57 -10.78 -19.14
C LYS A 78 -14.72 -9.80 -19.28
N LEU A 79 -14.52 -8.80 -20.12
CA LEU A 79 -15.49 -7.73 -20.36
C LEU A 79 -16.11 -7.88 -21.74
N PRO A 80 -17.42 -7.59 -21.89
CA PRO A 80 -18.04 -7.56 -23.21
C PRO A 80 -17.47 -6.41 -24.03
N ALA A 81 -17.32 -6.62 -25.34
CA ALA A 81 -16.80 -5.62 -26.27
C ALA A 81 -17.63 -4.33 -26.28
N GLU A 82 -18.94 -4.45 -26.02
CA GLU A 82 -19.87 -3.32 -25.97
C GLU A 82 -19.92 -2.61 -24.61
N ARG A 83 -18.92 -2.82 -23.74
CA ARG A 83 -18.76 -1.95 -22.59
C ARG A 83 -18.47 -0.55 -23.15
N LYS A 84 -19.51 0.27 -23.29
CA LYS A 84 -19.39 1.72 -23.51
C LYS A 84 -18.46 2.22 -22.42
N LEU A 85 -17.18 2.39 -22.75
CA LEU A 85 -16.27 3.17 -21.95
C LEU A 85 -16.96 4.53 -21.89
N LEU A 86 -17.46 4.89 -20.72
CA LEU A 86 -18.08 6.17 -20.47
C LEU A 86 -17.11 7.25 -21.01
N ASN A 87 -17.43 7.84 -22.16
CA ASN A 87 -16.68 8.91 -22.85
C ASN A 87 -15.16 8.71 -23.08
N ARG A 88 -14.75 7.83 -23.99
CA ARG A 88 -13.41 7.95 -24.63
C ARG A 88 -13.48 7.84 -26.16
N PRO A 89 -13.17 8.90 -26.92
CA PRO A 89 -12.86 8.75 -28.33
C PRO A 89 -11.54 7.99 -28.50
N LEU A 90 -11.49 7.14 -29.54
CA LEU A 90 -10.30 6.41 -29.98
C LEU A 90 -9.20 7.36 -30.46
#